data_AF-A0A0X3Y1X5-F1
#
_entry.id   AF-A0A0X3Y1X5-F1
#
_cell.length_a   1.000
_cell.length_b   1.000
_cell.length_c   1.000
_cell.angle_alpha   90.00
_cell.angle_beta   90.00
_cell.angle_gamma   90.00
#
_symmetry.space_group_name_H-M   'P 1'
#
loop_
_entity.id
_entity.type
_entity.pdbx_description
1 polymer ?
#
loop_
_entity_poly.entity_id
_entity_poly.type
_entity_poly.pdbx_seq_one_letter_code
_entity_poly.pdbx_strand_id
1 'polypeptide(L)'
;MFYIYTKEKIAKVKFSVNLTAKEVKEFMGNNLFLDYPELNKDDYIVVESNEVFKHPTYDSITNTIREMTRNELIEEDIEISLAPGEYIENKKLKSIPQPSSYHTWNSSTHHWDIDMKEVKRTFRHKFQHILIEKIFGSYEYKGNIFQMRDYDEINFIRVRMALDIASETTDIEILKEALYDLEITITPEMEENLKNAMKAGKLKDFLKTLNTKWRLQDNSVIDITLGDTNLLYLKWILKFITGQNKYTKITLEIEKAKTVEDLEKIKWE
;
A
#
# COMPACT_ATOMS: atom_id res chain seq x y z
N MET A 1 31.52 15.95 -33.92
CA MET A 1 30.96 16.71 -35.07
C MET A 1 30.95 18.18 -34.69
N PHE A 2 31.09 19.09 -35.64
CA PHE A 2 31.03 20.53 -35.38
C PHE A 2 29.72 21.11 -35.89
N TYR A 3 29.08 21.93 -35.07
CA TYR A 3 27.90 22.71 -35.42
C TYR A 3 28.23 24.19 -35.38
N ILE A 4 27.87 24.92 -36.44
CA ILE A 4 28.13 26.35 -36.58
C ILE A 4 26.81 27.09 -36.42
N TYR A 5 26.67 27.82 -35.31
CA TYR A 5 25.44 28.50 -34.92
C TYR A 5 25.48 30.01 -35.18
N THR A 6 24.34 30.60 -35.52
CA THR A 6 24.14 32.06 -35.56
C THR A 6 24.14 32.67 -34.16
N LYS A 7 24.59 33.94 -34.03
CA LYS A 7 24.57 34.72 -32.79
C LYS A 7 23.22 35.42 -32.56
N GLU A 8 22.13 34.66 -32.58
CA GLU A 8 20.76 35.15 -32.42
C GLU A 8 20.12 34.59 -31.13
N LYS A 9 19.07 35.25 -30.62
CA LYS A 9 18.33 34.77 -29.44
C LYS A 9 17.74 33.38 -29.68
N ILE A 10 17.09 33.19 -30.83
CA ILE A 10 16.77 31.86 -31.38
C ILE A 10 17.88 31.52 -32.37
N ALA A 11 18.94 30.88 -31.89
CA ALA A 11 20.09 30.54 -32.72
C ALA A 11 19.71 29.44 -33.75
N LYS A 12 20.39 29.43 -34.88
CA LYS A 12 20.17 28.45 -35.94
C LYS A 12 21.48 27.81 -36.35
N VAL A 13 21.46 26.50 -36.59
CA VAL A 13 22.59 25.82 -37.22
C VAL A 13 22.67 26.31 -38.67
N LYS A 14 23.74 27.03 -39.00
CA LYS A 14 24.00 27.52 -40.36
C LYS A 14 24.50 26.38 -41.24
N PHE A 15 25.43 25.59 -40.72
CA PHE A 15 25.93 24.34 -41.31
C PHE A 15 26.59 23.49 -40.22
N SER A 16 26.94 22.25 -40.57
CA SER A 16 27.62 21.31 -39.70
C SER A 16 28.75 20.61 -40.43
N VAL A 17 29.82 20.27 -39.72
CA VAL A 17 30.98 19.54 -40.27
C VAL A 17 31.08 18.20 -39.56
N ASN A 18 30.75 17.13 -40.28
CA ASN A 18 30.78 15.76 -39.77
C ASN A 18 32.19 15.15 -39.82
N LEU A 19 33.14 15.84 -39.18
CA LEU A 19 34.52 15.41 -39.02
C LEU A 19 34.90 15.50 -37.53
N THR A 20 35.87 14.70 -37.13
CA THR A 20 36.54 14.81 -35.84
C THR A 20 37.55 15.96 -35.85
N ALA A 21 37.94 16.47 -34.68
CA ALA A 21 38.97 17.51 -34.58
C ALA A 21 40.29 17.13 -35.29
N LYS A 22 40.65 15.84 -35.29
CA LYS A 22 41.85 15.33 -35.99
C LYS A 22 41.70 15.45 -37.51
N GLU A 23 40.56 15.04 -38.05
CA GLU A 23 40.27 15.11 -39.48
C GLU A 23 40.16 16.56 -39.96
N VAL A 24 39.55 17.46 -39.17
CA VAL A 24 39.52 18.90 -39.47
C VAL A 24 40.94 19.49 -39.56
N LYS A 25 41.85 19.03 -38.69
CA LYS A 25 43.26 19.45 -38.75
C LYS A 25 43.97 18.92 -39.99
N GLU A 26 43.78 17.65 -40.32
CA GLU A 26 44.48 16.96 -41.42
C GLU A 26 43.95 17.37 -42.81
N PHE A 27 42.63 17.52 -42.96
CA PHE A 27 41.99 17.77 -44.25
C PHE A 27 41.61 19.23 -44.48
N MET A 28 41.31 19.99 -43.42
CA MET A 28 40.83 21.38 -43.53
C MET A 28 41.82 22.40 -42.94
N GLY A 29 42.99 21.97 -42.44
CA GLY A 29 43.99 22.87 -41.87
C GLY A 29 43.46 23.71 -40.69
N ASN A 30 42.58 23.13 -39.86
CA ASN A 30 41.83 23.82 -38.79
C ASN A 30 40.85 24.91 -39.27
N ASN A 31 40.54 24.99 -40.56
CA ASN A 31 39.57 25.95 -41.10
C ASN A 31 38.20 25.30 -41.37
N LEU A 32 37.30 25.36 -40.38
CA LEU A 32 35.93 24.84 -40.50
C LEU A 32 35.05 25.57 -41.54
N PHE A 33 35.49 26.70 -42.08
CA PHE A 33 34.75 27.52 -43.06
C PHE A 33 35.36 27.44 -44.46
N LEU A 34 36.21 26.44 -44.73
CA LEU A 34 36.88 26.29 -46.03
C LEU A 34 35.90 26.28 -47.21
N ASP A 35 34.77 25.59 -47.04
CA ASP A 35 33.71 25.47 -48.05
C ASP A 35 32.71 26.65 -48.06
N TYR A 36 32.87 27.59 -47.13
CA TYR A 36 32.02 28.78 -46.98
C TYR A 36 32.86 30.06 -46.81
N PRO A 37 33.76 30.38 -47.75
CA PRO A 37 34.69 31.52 -47.65
C PRO A 37 34.00 32.90 -47.65
N GLU A 38 32.75 32.97 -48.12
CA GLU A 38 31.91 34.16 -48.10
C GLU A 38 31.39 34.52 -46.70
N LEU A 39 31.45 33.59 -45.74
CA LEU A 39 30.98 33.80 -44.38
C LEU A 39 32.07 34.40 -43.51
N ASN A 40 31.71 35.40 -42.71
CA ASN A 40 32.59 35.94 -41.68
C ASN A 40 32.52 35.06 -40.43
N LYS A 41 33.68 34.49 -40.03
CA LYS A 41 33.79 33.57 -38.90
C LYS A 41 33.36 34.19 -37.57
N ASP A 42 33.60 35.49 -37.41
CA ASP A 42 33.30 36.21 -36.18
C ASP A 42 31.79 36.35 -35.91
N ASP A 43 30.94 36.10 -36.90
CA ASP A 43 29.49 36.17 -36.79
C ASP A 43 28.86 34.86 -36.24
N TYR A 44 29.67 33.82 -36.01
CA TYR A 44 29.19 32.49 -35.63
C TYR A 44 29.87 31.95 -34.37
N ILE A 45 29.24 30.95 -33.76
CA ILE A 45 29.83 30.14 -32.69
C ILE A 45 29.96 28.69 -33.16
N VAL A 46 31.16 28.14 -32.99
CA VAL A 46 31.46 26.74 -33.29
C VAL A 46 31.31 25.91 -32.02
N VAL A 47 30.50 24.86 -32.07
CA VAL A 47 30.33 23.90 -30.97
C VAL A 47 30.71 22.52 -31.46
N GLU A 48 31.67 21.89 -30.80
CA GLU A 48 31.97 20.46 -30.98
C GLU A 48 31.05 19.63 -30.09
N SER A 49 30.16 18.84 -30.69
CA SER A 49 29.20 17.99 -29.97
C SER A 49 28.81 16.79 -30.83
N ASN A 50 28.28 15.76 -30.18
CA ASN A 50 27.65 14.61 -30.85
C ASN A 50 26.15 14.82 -31.07
N GLU A 51 25.54 15.75 -30.33
CA GLU A 51 24.11 16.06 -30.40
C GLU A 51 23.89 17.55 -30.64
N VAL A 52 22.83 17.86 -31.41
CA VAL A 52 22.38 19.23 -31.66
C VAL A 52 21.47 19.68 -30.52
N PHE A 53 21.64 20.92 -30.07
CA PHE A 53 20.67 21.60 -29.20
C PHE A 53 19.27 21.60 -29.84
N LYS A 54 18.21 21.42 -29.05
CA LYS A 54 16.82 21.42 -29.57
C LYS A 54 16.33 22.84 -29.79
N HIS A 55 16.59 23.72 -28.82
CA HIS A 55 16.28 25.14 -28.81
C HIS A 55 17.56 25.92 -28.43
N PRO A 56 18.53 26.05 -29.35
CA PRO A 56 19.77 26.77 -29.08
C PRO A 56 19.53 28.28 -28.92
N THR A 57 20.27 28.89 -28.01
CA THR A 57 20.29 30.34 -27.80
C THR A 57 21.72 30.82 -27.62
N TYR A 58 22.01 32.02 -28.14
CA TYR A 58 23.29 32.68 -27.98
C TYR A 58 23.36 33.44 -26.65
N ASP A 59 24.37 33.12 -25.85
CA ASP A 59 24.68 33.79 -24.60
C ASP A 59 25.83 34.78 -24.82
N SER A 60 25.51 36.08 -24.85
CA SER A 60 26.49 37.14 -25.12
C SER A 60 27.48 37.39 -23.98
N ILE A 61 27.17 36.95 -22.74
CA ILE A 61 28.04 37.13 -21.58
C ILE A 61 29.19 36.14 -21.64
N THR A 62 28.88 34.89 -21.95
CA THR A 62 29.88 33.81 -22.07
C THR A 62 30.42 33.65 -23.49
N ASN A 63 29.78 34.29 -24.47
CA ASN A 63 30.05 34.13 -25.90
C ASN A 63 29.95 32.65 -26.34
N THR A 64 28.90 31.95 -25.88
CA THR A 64 28.65 30.53 -26.17
C THR A 64 27.23 30.27 -26.67
N ILE A 65 26.98 29.05 -27.15
CA ILE A 65 25.64 28.54 -27.42
C ILE A 65 25.25 27.57 -26.31
N ARG A 66 24.02 27.72 -25.82
CA ARG A 66 23.41 26.81 -24.85
C ARG A 66 21.97 26.51 -25.23
N GLU A 67 21.37 25.54 -24.54
CA GLU A 67 19.93 25.30 -24.62
C GLU A 67 19.18 26.44 -23.92
N MET A 68 18.04 26.84 -24.49
CA MET A 68 17.11 27.77 -23.83
C MET A 68 16.61 27.21 -22.51
N THR A 69 16.47 28.08 -21.52
CA THR A 69 15.74 27.75 -20.28
C THR A 69 14.24 27.72 -20.55
N ARG A 70 13.47 27.06 -19.67
CA ARG A 70 11.99 27.00 -19.80
C ARG A 70 11.35 28.39 -19.87
N ASN A 71 11.89 29.38 -19.15
CA ASN A 71 11.38 30.74 -19.21
C ASN A 71 11.63 31.40 -20.57
N GLU A 72 12.83 31.21 -21.14
CA GLU A 72 13.16 31.72 -22.48
C GLU A 72 12.29 31.05 -23.55
N LEU A 73 12.00 29.74 -23.42
CA LEU A 73 11.05 29.06 -24.31
C LEU A 73 9.66 29.70 -24.27
N ILE A 74 9.16 30.05 -23.08
CA ILE A 74 7.86 30.72 -22.92
C ILE A 74 7.89 32.14 -23.50
N GLU A 75 8.97 32.90 -23.30
CA GLU A 75 9.11 34.26 -23.85
C GLU A 75 9.00 34.26 -25.38
N GLU A 76 9.62 33.28 -26.02
CA GLU A 76 9.64 33.05 -27.46
C GLU A 76 8.41 32.28 -27.99
N ASP A 77 7.36 32.10 -27.17
CA ASP A 77 6.11 31.41 -27.52
C ASP A 77 6.33 29.95 -28.00
N ILE A 78 7.38 29.29 -27.50
CA ILE A 78 7.68 27.87 -27.76
C ILE A 78 6.95 27.00 -26.72
N GLU A 79 6.22 26.00 -27.21
CA GLU A 79 5.45 25.08 -26.36
C GLU A 79 6.35 24.26 -25.42
N ILE A 80 5.99 24.21 -24.14
CA ILE A 80 6.67 23.41 -23.12
C ILE A 80 5.71 22.43 -22.47
N SER A 81 6.25 21.28 -22.04
CA SER A 81 5.51 20.39 -21.15
C SER A 81 5.45 21.00 -19.74
N LEU A 82 4.24 21.05 -19.18
CA LEU A 82 3.98 21.53 -17.82
C LEU A 82 3.79 20.35 -16.88
N ALA A 83 4.46 20.37 -15.74
CA ALA A 83 4.22 19.43 -14.66
C ALA A 83 2.91 19.77 -13.93
N PRO A 84 2.30 18.81 -13.21
CA PRO A 84 1.18 19.11 -12.32
C PRO A 84 1.51 20.24 -11.34
N GLY A 85 0.62 21.23 -11.24
CA GLY A 85 0.83 22.45 -10.44
C GLY A 85 1.49 23.59 -11.21
N GLU A 86 1.98 23.38 -12.43
CA GLU A 86 2.54 24.43 -13.28
C GLU A 86 1.51 24.98 -14.27
N TYR A 87 1.56 26.30 -14.49
CA TYR A 87 0.77 26.98 -15.51
C TYR A 87 1.48 28.22 -16.03
N ILE A 88 1.09 28.70 -17.21
CA ILE A 88 1.67 29.91 -17.82
C ILE A 88 0.62 31.02 -17.75
N GLU A 89 1.02 32.17 -17.20
CA GLU A 89 0.19 33.38 -17.17
C GLU A 89 1.07 34.59 -17.47
N ASN A 90 0.68 35.43 -18.44
CA ASN A 90 1.42 36.61 -18.86
C ASN A 90 2.89 36.31 -19.24
N LYS A 91 3.12 35.26 -20.05
CA LYS A 91 4.46 34.77 -20.46
C LYS A 91 5.39 34.41 -19.28
N LYS A 92 4.84 34.13 -18.10
CA LYS A 92 5.62 33.68 -16.94
C LYS A 92 5.13 32.32 -16.47
N LEU A 93 6.07 31.41 -16.24
CA LEU A 93 5.80 30.14 -15.58
C LEU A 93 5.45 30.41 -14.11
N LYS A 94 4.31 29.91 -13.69
CA LYS A 94 3.86 29.90 -12.29
C LYS A 94 3.73 28.46 -11.82
N SER A 95 3.96 28.25 -10.53
CA SER A 95 3.86 26.94 -9.88
C SER A 95 3.08 27.06 -8.58
N ILE A 96 2.10 26.19 -8.39
CA ILE A 96 1.31 26.06 -7.16
C ILE A 96 1.68 24.74 -6.51
N PRO A 97 2.23 24.74 -5.28
CA PRO A 97 2.62 23.50 -4.60
C PRO A 97 1.40 22.62 -4.34
N GLN A 98 1.58 21.32 -4.46
CA GLN A 98 0.54 20.34 -4.19
C GLN A 98 0.19 20.35 -2.68
N PRO A 99 -1.08 20.57 -2.28
CA PRO A 99 -1.44 20.63 -0.86
C PRO A 99 -1.28 19.28 -0.15
N SER A 100 -1.61 18.18 -0.82
CA SER A 100 -1.36 16.81 -0.36
C SER A 100 -1.33 15.84 -1.53
N SER A 101 -0.77 14.64 -1.34
CA SER A 101 -0.69 13.60 -2.36
C SER A 101 -2.04 13.12 -2.91
N TYR A 102 -3.15 13.54 -2.31
CA TYR A 102 -4.52 13.19 -2.72
C TYR A 102 -5.17 14.20 -3.66
N HIS A 103 -4.49 15.34 -3.93
CA HIS A 103 -5.00 16.35 -4.84
C HIS A 103 -4.54 16.06 -6.26
N THR A 104 -5.43 16.28 -7.22
CA THR A 104 -5.16 16.17 -8.66
C THR A 104 -5.13 17.55 -9.27
N TRP A 105 -4.14 17.82 -10.12
CA TRP A 105 -4.01 19.10 -10.79
C TRP A 105 -5.04 19.23 -11.91
N ASN A 106 -5.79 20.34 -11.90
CA ASN A 106 -6.67 20.71 -12.99
C ASN A 106 -6.02 21.79 -13.84
N SER A 107 -5.45 21.38 -14.98
CA SER A 107 -4.74 22.28 -15.90
C SER A 107 -5.63 23.35 -16.52
N SER A 108 -6.96 23.16 -16.56
CA SER A 108 -7.88 24.14 -17.14
C SER A 108 -8.24 25.26 -16.17
N THR A 109 -8.38 24.92 -14.88
CA THR A 109 -8.75 25.91 -13.84
C THR A 109 -7.53 26.44 -13.09
N HIS A 110 -6.36 25.80 -13.23
CA HIS A 110 -5.15 26.07 -12.45
C HIS A 110 -5.36 25.89 -10.93
N HIS A 111 -6.18 24.91 -10.54
CA HIS A 111 -6.43 24.59 -9.14
C HIS A 111 -6.17 23.11 -8.86
N TRP A 112 -5.89 22.81 -7.59
CA TRP A 112 -5.80 21.46 -7.08
C TRP A 112 -7.19 20.97 -6.66
N ASP A 113 -7.72 19.99 -7.38
CA ASP A 113 -9.02 19.37 -7.09
C ASP A 113 -8.84 18.15 -6.18
N ILE A 114 -9.85 17.84 -5.39
CA ILE A 114 -9.85 16.68 -4.48
C ILE A 114 -11.20 15.97 -4.49
N ASP A 115 -11.17 14.66 -4.74
CA ASP A 115 -12.32 13.80 -4.51
C ASP A 115 -12.27 13.23 -3.08
N MET A 116 -12.88 13.96 -2.13
CA MET A 116 -12.95 13.52 -0.74
C MET A 116 -13.66 12.15 -0.56
N LYS A 117 -14.54 11.74 -1.48
CA LYS A 117 -15.20 10.42 -1.39
C LYS A 117 -14.19 9.31 -1.67
N GLU A 118 -13.33 9.49 -2.66
CA GLU A 118 -12.24 8.57 -2.98
C GLU A 118 -11.16 8.55 -1.90
N VAL A 119 -10.77 9.71 -1.36
CA VAL A 119 -9.79 9.77 -0.26
C VAL A 119 -10.32 9.01 0.96
N LYS A 120 -11.57 9.25 1.38
CA LYS A 120 -12.21 8.50 2.47
C LYS A 120 -12.25 7.00 2.21
N ARG A 121 -12.48 6.57 0.95
CA ARG A 121 -12.44 5.15 0.57
C ARG A 121 -11.04 4.56 0.78
N THR A 122 -10.00 5.28 0.37
CA THR A 122 -8.60 4.87 0.55
C THR A 122 -8.25 4.68 2.03
N PHE A 123 -8.66 5.60 2.88
CA PHE A 123 -8.47 5.47 4.33
C PHE A 123 -9.25 4.28 4.94
N ARG A 124 -10.48 4.04 4.51
CA ARG A 124 -11.24 2.84 4.95
C ARG A 124 -10.50 1.55 4.60
N HIS A 125 -10.00 1.42 3.36
CA HIS A 125 -9.24 0.24 2.96
C HIS A 125 -7.95 0.06 3.78
N LYS A 126 -7.23 1.15 4.06
CA LYS A 126 -6.04 1.13 4.94
C LYS A 126 -6.37 0.53 6.31
N PHE A 127 -7.44 0.98 6.97
CA PHE A 127 -7.80 0.45 8.28
C PHE A 127 -8.45 -0.93 8.23
N GLN A 128 -9.14 -1.27 7.14
CA GLN A 128 -9.64 -2.62 6.91
C GLN A 128 -8.49 -3.63 6.79
N HIS A 129 -7.38 -3.26 6.15
CA HIS A 129 -6.19 -4.10 6.12
C HIS A 129 -5.63 -4.36 7.53
N ILE A 130 -5.50 -3.31 8.34
CA ILE A 130 -5.06 -3.42 9.74
C ILE A 130 -6.00 -4.30 10.58
N LEU A 131 -7.32 -4.19 10.37
CA LEU A 131 -8.33 -5.04 11.00
C LEU A 131 -8.09 -6.52 10.65
N ILE A 132 -7.90 -6.83 9.37
CA ILE A 132 -7.69 -8.20 8.89
C ILE A 132 -6.42 -8.79 9.50
N GLU A 133 -5.29 -8.06 9.46
CA GLU A 133 -4.02 -8.49 10.06
C GLU A 133 -4.14 -8.77 11.57
N LYS A 134 -4.97 -8.01 12.29
CA LYS A 134 -5.14 -8.19 13.73
C LYS A 134 -6.09 -9.31 14.08
N ILE A 135 -7.12 -9.55 13.27
CA ILE A 135 -8.18 -10.52 13.58
C ILE A 135 -7.78 -11.92 13.14
N PHE A 136 -7.30 -12.07 11.91
CA PHE A 136 -7.07 -13.38 11.31
C PHE A 136 -5.74 -13.98 11.73
N GLY A 137 -5.71 -15.30 11.88
CA GLY A 137 -4.53 -16.06 12.26
C GLY A 137 -4.64 -16.69 13.64
N SER A 138 -3.52 -17.19 14.13
CA SER A 138 -3.48 -17.95 15.39
C SER A 138 -3.83 -17.12 16.62
N TYR A 139 -4.24 -17.81 17.68
CA TYR A 139 -4.57 -17.20 18.95
C TYR A 139 -3.78 -17.84 20.09
N GLU A 140 -3.10 -17.01 20.88
CA GLU A 140 -2.39 -17.47 22.07
C GLU A 140 -3.35 -17.62 23.25
N TYR A 141 -3.36 -18.79 23.88
CA TYR A 141 -4.13 -19.05 25.08
C TYR A 141 -3.34 -19.94 26.02
N LYS A 142 -3.13 -19.44 27.25
CA LYS A 142 -2.34 -20.13 28.30
C LYS A 142 -0.97 -20.61 27.81
N GLY A 143 -0.26 -19.78 27.02
CA GLY A 143 1.06 -20.09 26.49
C GLY A 143 1.09 -21.04 25.27
N ASN A 144 -0.07 -21.50 24.80
CA ASN A 144 -0.19 -22.34 23.60
C ASN A 144 -0.76 -21.53 22.43
N ILE A 145 -0.31 -21.81 21.21
CA ILE A 145 -0.75 -21.09 20.01
C ILE A 145 -1.71 -21.99 19.20
N PHE A 146 -2.98 -21.60 19.20
CA PHE A 146 -4.05 -22.32 18.51
C PHE A 146 -4.23 -21.78 17.09
N GLN A 147 -4.31 -22.67 16.12
CA GLN A 147 -4.65 -22.31 14.75
C GLN A 147 -6.16 -21.98 14.66
N MET A 148 -6.48 -20.80 14.11
CA MET A 148 -7.86 -20.31 13.97
C MET A 148 -8.12 -19.90 12.51
N ARG A 149 -7.94 -20.84 11.57
CA ARG A 149 -8.40 -20.65 10.18
C ARG A 149 -9.86 -21.04 10.05
N ASP A 150 -10.47 -20.75 8.91
CA ASP A 150 -11.90 -21.00 8.65
C ASP A 150 -12.34 -22.43 9.00
N TYR A 151 -11.52 -23.44 8.66
CA TYR A 151 -11.84 -24.83 9.00
C TYR A 151 -11.64 -25.17 10.49
N ASP A 152 -10.68 -24.51 11.15
CA ASP A 152 -10.42 -24.73 12.58
C ASP A 152 -11.54 -24.15 13.44
N GLU A 153 -12.09 -22.98 13.06
CA GLU A 153 -13.25 -22.38 13.73
C GLU A 153 -14.46 -23.33 13.75
N ILE A 154 -14.72 -24.01 12.63
CA ILE A 154 -15.80 -25.01 12.53
C ILE A 154 -15.60 -26.13 13.57
N ASN A 155 -14.37 -26.56 13.85
CA ASN A 155 -14.11 -27.59 14.85
C ASN A 155 -14.45 -27.10 16.27
N PHE A 156 -14.11 -25.85 16.61
CA PHE A 156 -14.52 -25.26 17.89
C PHE A 156 -16.05 -25.19 18.03
N ILE A 157 -16.75 -24.78 16.96
CA ILE A 157 -18.22 -24.73 16.94
C ILE A 157 -18.81 -26.13 17.13
N ARG A 158 -18.29 -27.14 16.43
CA ARG A 158 -18.75 -28.54 16.55
C ARG A 158 -18.59 -29.07 17.96
N VAL A 159 -17.42 -28.87 18.59
CA VAL A 159 -17.18 -29.33 19.97
C VAL A 159 -18.12 -28.62 20.95
N ARG A 160 -18.34 -27.31 20.80
CA ARG A 160 -19.31 -26.57 21.62
C ARG A 160 -20.73 -27.12 21.46
N MET A 161 -21.18 -27.30 20.21
CA MET A 161 -22.51 -27.83 19.91
C MET A 161 -22.70 -29.25 20.44
N ALA A 162 -21.70 -30.12 20.28
CA ALA A 162 -21.72 -31.48 20.81
C ALA A 162 -21.84 -31.46 22.33
N LEU A 163 -21.09 -30.60 23.03
CA LEU A 163 -21.20 -30.43 24.47
C LEU A 163 -22.58 -29.94 24.90
N ASP A 164 -23.14 -28.96 24.20
CA ASP A 164 -24.48 -28.42 24.50
C ASP A 164 -25.55 -29.51 24.34
N ILE A 165 -25.54 -30.22 23.20
CA ILE A 165 -26.49 -31.33 22.92
C ILE A 165 -26.31 -32.47 23.93
N ALA A 166 -25.08 -32.91 24.18
CA ALA A 166 -24.78 -33.97 25.14
C ALA A 166 -25.20 -33.59 26.57
N SER A 167 -25.16 -32.29 26.92
CA SER A 167 -25.58 -31.84 28.24
C SER A 167 -27.09 -31.88 28.49
N GLU A 168 -27.89 -32.00 27.43
CA GLU A 168 -29.35 -32.06 27.47
C GLU A 168 -29.88 -33.51 27.46
N THR A 169 -29.01 -34.51 27.23
CA THR A 169 -29.42 -35.91 27.22
C THR A 169 -29.85 -36.38 28.60
N THR A 170 -30.91 -37.19 28.65
CA THR A 170 -31.33 -37.93 29.84
C THR A 170 -30.94 -39.41 29.77
N ASP A 171 -30.40 -39.85 28.63
CA ASP A 171 -29.96 -41.23 28.39
C ASP A 171 -28.44 -41.34 28.56
N ILE A 172 -28.03 -42.18 29.50
CA ILE A 172 -26.62 -42.42 29.83
C ILE A 172 -25.90 -43.22 28.75
N GLU A 173 -26.58 -44.11 28.02
CA GLU A 173 -25.93 -44.91 26.98
C GLU A 173 -25.60 -44.05 25.75
N ILE A 174 -26.50 -43.14 25.36
CA ILE A 174 -26.23 -42.13 24.32
C ILE A 174 -25.06 -41.23 24.72
N LEU A 175 -24.99 -40.82 25.99
CA LEU A 175 -23.89 -40.01 26.49
C LEU A 175 -22.56 -40.76 26.44
N LYS A 176 -22.56 -42.05 26.78
CA LYS A 176 -21.37 -42.91 26.74
C LYS A 176 -20.85 -43.09 25.32
N GLU A 177 -21.74 -43.30 24.35
CA GLU A 177 -21.41 -43.38 22.93
C GLU A 177 -20.77 -42.07 22.45
N ALA A 178 -21.38 -40.92 22.76
CA ALA A 178 -20.84 -39.61 22.38
C ALA A 178 -19.45 -39.34 22.98
N LEU A 179 -19.22 -39.72 24.23
CA LEU A 179 -17.92 -39.58 24.89
C LEU A 179 -16.87 -40.54 24.29
N TYR A 180 -17.27 -41.74 23.91
CA TYR A 180 -16.41 -42.70 23.23
C TYR A 180 -15.94 -42.16 21.86
N ASP A 181 -16.84 -41.57 21.09
CA ASP A 181 -16.50 -40.93 19.80
C ASP A 181 -15.57 -39.72 19.94
N LEU A 182 -15.56 -39.08 21.11
CA LEU A 182 -14.59 -38.04 21.49
C LEU A 182 -13.26 -38.60 22.01
N GLU A 183 -13.04 -39.91 21.91
CA GLU A 183 -11.90 -40.66 22.43
C GLU A 183 -11.74 -40.54 23.97
N ILE A 184 -12.84 -40.29 24.69
CA ILE A 184 -12.84 -40.18 26.16
C ILE A 184 -13.17 -41.56 26.76
N THR A 185 -12.21 -42.15 27.46
CA THR A 185 -12.41 -43.44 28.13
C THR A 185 -13.23 -43.27 29.40
N ILE A 186 -14.34 -44.01 29.52
CA ILE A 186 -15.25 -43.94 30.66
C ILE A 186 -14.92 -45.07 31.64
N THR A 187 -14.46 -44.72 32.84
CA THR A 187 -14.29 -45.67 33.95
C THR A 187 -15.62 -45.90 34.69
N PRO A 188 -15.78 -47.00 35.45
CA PRO A 188 -16.97 -47.22 36.26
C PRO A 188 -17.28 -46.06 37.22
N GLU A 189 -16.23 -45.49 37.83
CA GLU A 189 -16.33 -44.31 38.70
C GLU A 189 -16.84 -43.08 37.94
N MET A 190 -16.31 -42.84 36.73
CA MET A 190 -16.74 -41.74 35.88
C MET A 190 -18.20 -41.91 35.44
N GLU A 191 -18.64 -43.14 35.14
CA GLU A 191 -20.05 -43.42 34.82
C GLU A 191 -20.98 -43.08 35.99
N GLU A 192 -20.60 -43.43 37.22
CA GLU A 192 -21.36 -43.05 38.42
C GLU A 192 -21.41 -41.53 38.59
N ASN A 193 -20.28 -40.85 38.38
CA ASN A 193 -20.21 -39.39 38.43
C ASN A 193 -21.10 -38.71 37.36
N LEU A 194 -21.16 -39.26 36.14
CA LEU A 194 -22.05 -38.79 35.08
C LEU A 194 -23.53 -38.94 35.48
N LYS A 195 -23.93 -40.11 36.00
CA LYS A 195 -25.30 -40.34 36.49
C LYS A 195 -25.68 -39.39 37.61
N ASN A 196 -24.76 -39.12 38.54
CA ASN A 196 -24.97 -38.16 39.62
C ASN A 196 -25.08 -36.72 39.09
N ALA A 197 -24.24 -36.33 38.13
CA ALA A 197 -24.30 -35.01 37.49
C ALA A 197 -25.60 -34.79 36.70
N MET A 198 -26.11 -35.83 36.03
CA MET A 198 -27.42 -35.82 35.36
C MET A 198 -28.56 -35.58 36.35
N LYS A 199 -28.61 -36.36 37.44
CA LYS A 199 -29.64 -36.21 38.50
C LYS A 199 -29.58 -34.84 39.17
N ALA A 200 -28.39 -34.27 39.32
CA ALA A 200 -28.18 -32.97 39.95
C ALA A 200 -28.39 -31.79 38.98
N GLY A 201 -28.65 -32.03 37.69
CA GLY A 201 -28.74 -30.97 36.67
C GLY A 201 -27.42 -30.24 36.42
N LYS A 202 -26.28 -30.87 36.74
CA LYS A 202 -24.92 -30.31 36.61
C LYS A 202 -24.10 -31.00 35.53
N LEU A 203 -24.74 -31.75 34.63
CA LEU A 203 -24.06 -32.52 33.59
C LEU A 203 -23.15 -31.63 32.73
N LYS A 204 -23.63 -30.47 32.29
CA LYS A 204 -22.83 -29.53 31.49
C LYS A 204 -21.54 -29.11 32.18
N ASP A 205 -21.59 -28.85 33.48
CA ASP A 205 -20.42 -28.42 34.25
C ASP A 205 -19.45 -29.56 34.46
N PHE A 206 -19.94 -30.80 34.62
CA PHE A 206 -19.09 -31.99 34.64
C PHE A 206 -18.42 -32.21 33.28
N LEU A 207 -19.17 -32.18 32.17
CA LEU A 207 -18.60 -32.41 30.84
C LEU A 207 -17.51 -31.38 30.48
N LYS A 208 -17.63 -30.12 30.95
CA LYS A 208 -16.58 -29.10 30.77
C LYS A 208 -15.24 -29.48 31.40
N THR A 209 -15.20 -30.33 32.41
CA THR A 209 -13.95 -30.73 33.08
C THR A 209 -13.21 -31.84 32.32
N LEU A 210 -13.88 -32.52 31.39
CA LEU A 210 -13.29 -33.59 30.61
C LEU A 210 -12.26 -33.03 29.63
N ASN A 211 -11.15 -33.77 29.48
CA ASN A 211 -10.09 -33.43 28.55
C ASN A 211 -10.39 -33.97 27.15
N THR A 212 -9.92 -33.25 26.15
CA THR A 212 -9.86 -33.67 24.76
C THR A 212 -8.51 -33.30 24.18
N LYS A 213 -8.07 -34.03 23.15
CA LYS A 213 -6.84 -33.74 22.43
C LYS A 213 -7.06 -32.65 21.40
N TRP A 214 -6.21 -31.64 21.39
CA TRP A 214 -6.26 -30.55 20.42
C TRP A 214 -4.93 -30.34 19.73
N ARG A 215 -4.96 -30.20 18.40
CA ARG A 215 -3.77 -29.91 17.59
C ARG A 215 -3.48 -28.41 17.57
N LEU A 216 -2.26 -28.03 17.94
CA LEU A 216 -1.77 -26.65 17.91
C LEU A 216 -1.25 -26.27 16.52
N GLN A 217 -0.88 -24.99 16.35
CA GLN A 217 -0.37 -24.48 15.06
C GLN A 217 0.91 -25.19 14.60
N ASP A 218 1.78 -25.60 15.52
CA ASP A 218 3.03 -26.31 15.24
C ASP A 218 2.84 -27.82 15.00
N ASN A 219 1.59 -28.28 14.92
CA ASN A 219 1.16 -29.67 14.83
C ASN A 219 1.42 -30.52 16.09
N SER A 220 1.88 -29.92 17.19
CA SER A 220 1.87 -30.60 18.48
C SER A 220 0.42 -30.82 18.96
N VAL A 221 0.24 -31.80 19.85
CA VAL A 221 -1.06 -32.13 20.42
C VAL A 221 -0.99 -31.94 21.92
N ILE A 222 -1.99 -31.24 22.47
CA ILE A 222 -2.14 -31.02 23.91
C ILE A 222 -3.46 -31.58 24.40
N ASP A 223 -3.52 -31.89 25.69
CA ASP A 223 -4.79 -32.09 26.38
C ASP A 223 -5.34 -30.73 26.84
N ILE A 224 -6.60 -30.46 26.49
CA ILE A 224 -7.33 -29.26 26.89
C ILE A 224 -8.72 -29.67 27.40
N THR A 225 -9.21 -29.00 28.44
CA THR A 225 -10.57 -29.26 28.92
C THR A 225 -11.61 -28.75 27.91
N LEU A 226 -12.74 -29.43 27.77
CA LEU A 226 -13.85 -28.96 26.93
C LEU A 226 -14.33 -27.55 27.35
N GLY A 227 -14.25 -27.23 28.63
CA GLY A 227 -14.49 -25.89 29.15
C GLY A 227 -13.48 -24.85 28.67
N ASP A 228 -12.19 -25.17 28.68
CA ASP A 228 -11.14 -24.28 28.16
C ASP A 228 -11.26 -24.08 26.65
N THR A 229 -11.63 -25.10 25.89
CA THR A 229 -11.90 -25.01 24.45
C THR A 229 -13.00 -23.97 24.16
N ASN A 230 -14.08 -23.97 24.94
CA ASN A 230 -15.15 -22.97 24.84
C ASN A 230 -14.69 -21.57 25.24
N LEU A 231 -13.91 -21.45 26.31
CA LEU A 231 -13.40 -20.15 26.78
C LEU A 231 -12.40 -19.55 25.79
N LEU A 232 -11.52 -20.37 25.23
CA LEU A 232 -10.62 -20.02 24.14
C LEU A 232 -11.42 -19.47 22.95
N TYR A 233 -12.42 -20.22 22.48
CA TYR A 233 -13.23 -19.79 21.35
C TYR A 233 -13.98 -18.48 21.65
N LEU A 234 -14.56 -18.33 22.85
CA LEU A 234 -15.18 -17.08 23.29
C LEU A 234 -14.19 -15.90 23.24
N LYS A 235 -12.97 -16.07 23.76
CA LYS A 235 -11.96 -15.01 23.75
C LYS A 235 -11.55 -14.62 22.32
N TRP A 236 -11.46 -15.59 21.42
CA TRP A 236 -11.20 -15.35 20.01
C TRP A 236 -12.34 -14.57 19.33
N ILE A 237 -13.60 -14.94 19.58
CA ILE A 237 -14.78 -14.19 19.10
C ILE A 237 -14.77 -12.75 19.65
N LEU A 238 -14.46 -12.59 20.94
CA LEU A 238 -14.39 -11.26 21.55
C LEU A 238 -13.30 -10.40 20.91
N LYS A 239 -12.14 -10.97 20.60
CA LYS A 239 -11.07 -10.29 19.84
C LYS A 239 -11.60 -9.80 18.49
N PHE A 240 -12.34 -10.64 17.75
CA PHE A 240 -12.98 -10.26 16.49
C PHE A 240 -13.94 -9.08 16.69
N ILE A 241 -14.86 -9.19 17.65
CA ILE A 241 -15.88 -8.17 17.94
C ILE A 241 -15.22 -6.85 18.36
N THR A 242 -14.21 -6.89 19.23
CA THR A 242 -13.48 -5.69 19.66
C THR A 242 -12.79 -5.02 18.48
N GLY A 243 -12.16 -5.79 17.59
CA GLY A 243 -11.56 -5.27 16.36
C GLY A 243 -12.59 -4.60 15.45
N GLN A 244 -13.72 -5.25 15.20
CA GLN A 244 -14.82 -4.70 14.39
C GLN A 244 -15.38 -3.42 15.00
N ASN A 245 -15.68 -3.41 16.29
CA ASN A 245 -16.20 -2.23 16.99
C ASN A 245 -15.25 -1.03 16.85
N LYS A 246 -13.94 -1.26 16.91
CA LYS A 246 -12.93 -0.23 16.70
C LYS A 246 -12.90 0.26 15.25
N TYR A 247 -12.95 -0.65 14.28
CA TYR A 247 -13.04 -0.28 12.86
C TYR A 247 -14.31 0.51 12.55
N THR A 248 -15.45 0.17 13.16
CA THR A 248 -16.69 0.93 13.03
C THR A 248 -16.53 2.37 13.55
N LYS A 249 -15.90 2.56 14.72
CA LYS A 249 -15.60 3.90 15.25
C LYS A 249 -14.73 4.72 14.29
N ILE A 250 -13.65 4.13 13.80
CA ILE A 250 -12.76 4.74 12.80
C ILE A 250 -13.53 5.10 11.52
N THR A 251 -14.41 4.22 11.06
CA THR A 251 -15.23 4.48 9.87
C THR A 251 -16.13 5.70 10.05
N LEU A 252 -16.73 5.86 11.24
CA LEU A 252 -17.53 7.04 11.59
C LEU A 252 -16.67 8.32 11.66
N GLU A 253 -15.42 8.24 12.14
CA GLU A 253 -14.49 9.37 12.12
C GLU A 253 -14.11 9.76 10.68
N ILE A 254 -13.82 8.79 9.82
CA ILE A 254 -13.56 9.01 8.39
C ILE A 254 -14.76 9.67 7.71
N GLU A 255 -15.97 9.25 8.04
CA GLU A 255 -17.19 9.84 7.50
C GLU A 255 -17.33 11.31 7.89
N LYS A 256 -17.02 11.67 9.15
CA LYS A 256 -17.10 13.04 9.67
C LYS A 256 -15.97 13.96 9.20
N ALA A 257 -14.82 13.41 8.84
CA ALA A 257 -13.66 14.17 8.39
C ALA A 257 -14.00 15.07 7.19
N LYS A 258 -13.57 16.33 7.22
CA LYS A 258 -13.82 17.31 6.14
C LYS A 258 -12.59 17.56 5.30
N THR A 259 -11.41 17.36 5.88
CA THR A 259 -10.12 17.61 5.23
C THR A 259 -9.25 16.36 5.22
N VAL A 260 -8.18 16.39 4.43
CA VAL A 260 -7.13 15.36 4.44
C VAL A 260 -6.43 15.32 5.79
N GLU A 261 -6.16 16.48 6.39
CA GLU A 261 -5.51 16.57 7.69
C GLU A 261 -6.33 15.91 8.80
N ASP A 262 -7.66 16.04 8.77
CA ASP A 262 -8.55 15.32 9.68
C ASP A 262 -8.39 13.80 9.54
N LEU A 263 -8.30 13.30 8.29
CA LEU A 263 -8.14 11.87 8.00
C LEU A 263 -6.78 11.34 8.46
N GLU A 264 -5.71 12.11 8.26
CA GLU A 264 -4.35 11.74 8.66
C GLU A 264 -4.16 11.66 10.18
N LYS A 265 -4.97 12.40 10.96
CA LYS A 265 -4.98 12.34 12.43
C LYS A 265 -5.61 11.05 12.97
N ILE A 266 -6.46 10.37 12.19
CA ILE A 266 -7.13 9.13 12.62
C ILE A 266 -6.09 8.01 12.78
N LYS A 267 -6.15 7.30 13.91
CA LYS A 267 -5.20 6.22 14.25
C LYS A 267 -5.93 4.98 14.73
N TRP A 268 -5.26 3.84 14.56
CA TRP A 268 -5.71 2.57 15.10
C TRP A 268 -5.24 2.41 16.56
N GLU A 269 -5.93 3.05 17.52
CA GLU A 269 -5.58 3.01 18.97
C GLU A 269 -6.08 1.78 19.74
#